data_AF-A0A068MW61-F1
#
_entry.id   AF-A0A068MW61-F1
#
_cell.length_a   1.000
_cell.length_b   1.000
_cell.length_c   1.000
_cell.angle_alpha   90.00
_cell.angle_beta   90.00
_cell.angle_gamma   90.00
#
_symmetry.space_group_name_H-M   'P 1'
#
loop_
_entity.id
_entity.type
_entity.pdbx_description
1 polymer ?
#
loop_
_entity_poly.entity_id
_entity_poly.type
_entity_poly.pdbx_seq_one_letter_code
_entity_poly.pdbx_strand_id
1 'polypeptide(L)' 'MLLAGIIAMFAPIVILVRQQLGKAKFNQIRGKAIALHCQTITNFCNWVGIDAKQRQNLIRLAKSNGKTLGLLA' A
#
# COMPACT_ATOMS: atom_id res chain seq x y z
N MET A 1 -10.69 2.54 -20.24
CA MET A 1 -11.44 3.60 -19.53
C MET A 1 -11.77 3.27 -18.08
N LEU A 2 -12.17 2.03 -17.71
CA LEU A 2 -12.49 1.69 -16.30
C LEU A 2 -11.31 1.81 -15.30
N LEU A 3 -10.07 1.45 -15.72
CA LEU A 3 -8.89 1.55 -14.84
C LEU A 3 -8.48 3.00 -14.52
N ALA A 4 -8.74 3.94 -15.43
CA ALA A 4 -8.39 5.35 -15.20
C ALA A 4 -9.29 6.00 -14.12
N GLY A 5 -10.56 5.58 -14.02
CA GLY A 5 -11.51 6.11 -13.04
C GLY A 5 -11.17 5.77 -11.59
N ILE A 6 -10.57 4.59 -11.33
CA ILE A 6 -10.22 4.16 -9.97
C ILE A 6 -8.89 4.78 -9.51
N ILE A 7 -7.88 4.82 -10.38
CA ILE A 7 -6.60 5.52 -10.10
C ILE A 7 -6.88 7.00 -9.76
N ALA A 8 -7.84 7.62 -10.47
CA ALA A 8 -8.24 9.00 -10.24
C ALA A 8 -8.92 9.25 -8.88
N MET A 9 -9.43 8.23 -8.19
CA MET A 9 -10.17 8.45 -6.94
C MET A 9 -9.24 8.76 -5.76
N PHE A 10 -8.10 8.08 -5.64
CA PHE A 10 -7.17 8.30 -4.51
C PHE A 10 -5.90 9.08 -4.88
N ALA A 11 -5.48 9.08 -6.15
CA ALA A 11 -4.28 9.83 -6.57
C ALA A 11 -4.32 11.33 -6.23
N PRO A 12 -5.44 12.07 -6.40
CA PRO A 12 -5.50 13.50 -6.05
C PRO A 12 -5.24 13.74 -4.56
N ILE A 13 -5.83 12.90 -3.69
CA ILE A 13 -5.67 13.00 -2.24
C ILE A 13 -4.21 12.71 -1.86
N VAL A 14 -3.61 11.67 -2.45
CA VAL A 14 -2.21 11.29 -2.21
C VAL A 14 -1.26 12.43 -2.63
N ILE A 15 -1.54 13.08 -3.76
CA ILE A 15 -0.76 14.23 -4.24
C ILE A 15 -0.91 15.44 -3.31
N LEU A 16 -2.13 15.77 -2.86
CA LEU A 16 -2.37 16.86 -1.90
C LEU A 16 -1.63 16.63 -0.58
N VAL A 17 -1.74 15.42 -0.01
CA VAL A 17 -1.03 15.07 1.23
C VAL A 17 0.49 15.17 1.03
N ARG A 18 1.01 14.74 -0.12
CA ARG A 18 2.44 14.87 -0.46
C ARG A 18 2.88 16.34 -0.59
N GLN A 19 2.03 17.21 -1.14
CA GLN A 19 2.32 18.64 -1.26
C GLN A 19 2.36 19.32 0.12
N GLN A 20 1.43 18.99 1.01
CA GLN A 20 1.38 19.56 2.36
C GLN A 20 2.51 19.08 3.28
N LEU A 21 2.90 17.79 3.21
CA LEU A 21 3.94 17.23 4.08
C LEU A 21 5.36 17.39 3.52
N GLY A 22 5.49 17.60 2.21
CA GLY A 22 6.76 17.54 1.49
C GLY A 22 7.22 16.10 1.21
N LYS A 23 8.02 15.94 0.14
CA LYS A 23 8.41 14.63 -0.42
C LYS A 23 9.13 13.72 0.58
N ALA A 24 10.05 14.26 1.39
CA ALA A 24 10.87 13.48 2.31
C ALA A 24 10.06 12.87 3.46
N LYS A 25 9.29 13.71 4.18
CA LYS A 25 8.41 13.25 5.27
C LYS A 25 7.32 12.32 4.77
N PHE A 26 6.71 12.66 3.62
CA PHE A 26 5.72 11.80 2.98
C PHE A 26 6.28 10.40 2.69
N ASN A 27 7.46 10.31 2.07
CA ASN A 27 8.08 9.02 1.76
C ASN A 27 8.44 8.23 3.02
N GLN A 28 8.87 8.89 4.10
CA GLN A 28 9.18 8.23 5.36
C GLN A 28 7.91 7.65 6.02
N ILE A 29 6.84 8.45 6.11
CA ILE A 29 5.56 8.02 6.68
C ILE A 29 4.99 6.86 5.85
N ARG A 30 5.01 6.99 4.52
CA ARG A 30 4.57 5.94 3.60
C ARG A 30 5.37 4.65 3.79
N GLY A 31 6.70 4.73 3.90
CA GLY A 31 7.55 3.57 4.16
C GLY A 31 7.19 2.86 5.47
N LYS A 32 6.99 3.62 6.55
CA LYS A 32 6.56 3.09 7.86
C LYS A 32 5.17 2.44 7.78
N ALA A 33 4.22 3.07 7.11
CA ALA A 33 2.86 2.54 6.95
C ALA A 33 2.84 1.24 6.13
N ILE A 34 3.61 1.17 5.04
CA ILE A 34 3.74 -0.06 4.24
C ILE A 34 4.38 -1.19 5.06
N ALA A 35 5.42 -0.87 5.84
CA ALA A 35 6.07 -1.85 6.72
C ALA A 35 5.11 -2.39 7.77
N LEU A 36 4.37 -1.50 8.44
CA LEU A 36 3.36 -1.88 9.43
C LEU A 36 2.26 -2.76 8.81
N HIS A 37 1.77 -2.41 7.63
CA HIS A 37 0.76 -3.20 6.92
C HIS A 37 1.28 -4.60 6.55
N CYS A 38 2.52 -4.71 6.04
CA CYS A 38 3.15 -6.00 5.75
C CYS A 38 3.34 -6.85 7.01
N GLN A 39 3.66 -6.21 8.14
CA GLN A 39 3.75 -6.88 9.44
C GLN A 39 2.39 -7.38 9.91
N THR A 40 1.32 -6.59 9.77
CA THR A 40 -0.05 -7.03 10.08
C THR A 40 -0.44 -8.25 9.25
N ILE A 41 -0.18 -8.25 7.95
CA ILE A 41 -0.41 -9.43 7.08
C ILE A 41 0.38 -10.63 7.60
N THR A 42 1.65 -10.42 7.98
CA THR A 42 2.51 -11.48 8.50
C THR A 42 1.98 -12.06 9.81
N ASN A 43 1.58 -11.21 10.74
CA ASN A 43 1.02 -11.63 12.03
C ASN A 43 -0.30 -12.39 11.83
N PHE A 44 -1.16 -11.90 10.94
CA PHE A 44 -2.39 -12.60 10.57
C PHE A 44 -2.09 -13.98 10.00
N CYS A 45 -1.22 -14.08 9.00
CA CYS A 45 -0.81 -15.37 8.41
C CYS A 45 -0.24 -16.33 9.45
N ASN A 46 0.61 -15.85 10.36
CA ASN A 46 1.17 -16.68 11.42
C ASN A 46 0.09 -17.18 12.39
N TRP A 47 -0.89 -16.33 12.74
CA TRP A 47 -2.00 -16.69 13.62
C TRP A 47 -2.90 -17.77 13.02
N VAL A 48 -3.15 -17.74 11.72
CA VAL A 48 -3.98 -18.74 11.02
C VAL A 48 -3.20 -19.93 10.45
N GLY A 49 -1.88 -19.97 10.61
CA GLY A 49 -1.03 -21.05 10.08
C GLY A 49 -0.82 -21.05 8.57
N ILE A 50 -0.88 -19.89 7.90
CA ILE A 50 -0.61 -19.75 6.46
C ILE A 50 0.89 -19.87 6.16
N ASP A 51 1.20 -20.60 5.09
CA ASP A 51 2.58 -20.84 4.63
C ASP A 51 3.28 -19.53 4.15
N ALA A 52 4.62 -19.54 4.19
CA ALA A 52 5.42 -18.38 3.82
C ALA A 52 5.21 -17.92 2.36
N LYS A 53 4.96 -18.85 1.42
CA LYS A 53 4.72 -18.55 0.01
C LYS A 53 3.38 -17.84 -0.19
N GLN A 54 2.31 -18.35 0.41
CA GLN A 54 0.98 -17.72 0.39
C GLN A 54 1.01 -16.33 1.04
N ARG A 55 1.66 -16.19 2.20
CA ARG A 55 1.88 -14.89 2.85
C ARG A 55 2.56 -13.89 1.90
N GLN A 56 3.62 -14.30 1.22
CA GLN A 56 4.33 -13.42 0.29
C GLN A 56 3.45 -13.03 -0.91
N ASN A 57 2.61 -13.94 -1.40
CA ASN A 57 1.64 -13.64 -2.46
C ASN A 57 0.61 -12.60 -2.01
N LEU A 58 0.12 -12.69 -0.77
CA LEU A 58 -0.80 -11.70 -0.19
C LEU A 58 -0.14 -10.32 -0.08
N ILE A 59 1.12 -10.24 0.36
CA ILE A 59 1.88 -8.99 0.41
C ILE A 59 2.06 -8.40 -0.99
N ARG A 60 2.36 -9.23 -2.00
CA ARG A 60 2.46 -8.76 -3.41
C ARG A 60 1.12 -8.27 -3.94
N LEU A 61 0.02 -8.95 -3.63
CA LEU A 61 -1.32 -8.53 -4.01
C LEU A 61 -1.68 -7.18 -3.39
N ALA A 62 -1.42 -7.00 -2.09
CA ALA A 62 -1.63 -5.72 -1.41
C ALA A 62 -0.83 -4.57 -2.05
N LYS A 63 0.44 -4.81 -2.40
CA LYS A 63 1.27 -3.84 -3.13
C LYS A 63 0.74 -3.52 -4.52
N SER A 64 0.29 -4.55 -5.26
CA SER A 64 -0.31 -4.37 -6.59
C SER A 64 -1.59 -3.54 -6.51
N ASN A 65 -2.46 -3.83 -5.54
CA ASN A 65 -3.69 -3.08 -5.30
C ASN A 65 -3.37 -1.63 -4.94
N GLY A 66 -2.41 -1.38 -4.05
CA GLY A 66 -2.00 -0.02 -3.72
C GLY A 66 -1.45 0.76 -4.93
N LYS A 67 -0.79 0.10 -5.88
CA LYS A 67 -0.40 0.72 -7.16
C LYS A 67 -1.62 1.01 -8.04
N THR A 68 -2.53 0.05 -8.21
CA THR A 68 -3.76 0.21 -9.00
C THR A 68 -4.68 1.29 -8.45
N LEU A 69 -4.71 1.48 -7.13
CA LEU A 69 -5.52 2.52 -6.49
C LEU A 69 -4.82 3.90 -6.50
N GLY A 70 -3.55 4.01 -6.90
CA GLY A 70 -2.81 5.28 -6.87
C GLY A 70 -2.23 5.66 -5.50
N LEU A 71 -2.18 4.73 -4.54
CA LEU A 71 -1.59 4.91 -3.20
C LEU A 71 -0.06 4.72 -3.20
N LEU A 72 0.44 3.88 -4.12
CA LEU A 72 1.86 3.72 -4.42
C LEU A 72 2.18 4.36 -5.77
N ALA A 73 2.39 5.68 -5.75
CA ALA A 73 2.89 6.47 -6.88
C ALA A 73 4.31 6.99 -6.61
#